data_AF-A0A4U6BVK6-F1
#
_entry.id   AF-A0A4U6BVK6-F1
#
_cell.length_a   1.000
_cell.length_b   1.000
_cell.length_c   1.000
_cell.angle_alpha   90.00
_cell.angle_beta   90.00
_cell.angle_gamma   90.00
#
_symmetry.space_group_name_H-M   'P 1'
#
loop_
_entity.id
_entity.type
_entity.pdbx_description
1 polymer ?
#
loop_
_entity_poly.entity_id
_entity_poly.type
_entity_poly.pdbx_seq_one_letter_code
_entity_poly.pdbx_strand_id
1 'polypeptide(L)'
;MSFPASSFDFRRFRSAALAAAVLMVPAFAQADSAPFANFAGNWAGNGTITIAEGGTERIRCRGTYTVDGSGNNLHQVLRCASDSYRFELTSDIAARGGNITGSWSEASRGVNGTVEGSIANGQVSALVQTNGYAASFNVTTRGNKQSVNISSKGELRGVTISLARTN
;
A
#
# COMPACT_ATOMS: atom_id res chain seq x y z
N MET A 1 -6.68 -98.61 -16.18
CA MET A 1 -7.42 -97.70 -17.08
C MET A 1 -7.42 -96.34 -16.39
N SER A 2 -6.60 -95.43 -16.89
CA SER A 2 -6.30 -94.16 -16.23
C SER A 2 -7.29 -93.09 -16.73
N PHE A 3 -7.96 -92.39 -15.81
CA PHE A 3 -8.84 -91.27 -16.15
C PHE A 3 -8.10 -89.94 -15.94
N PRO A 4 -8.26 -88.95 -16.83
CA PRO A 4 -7.54 -87.68 -16.76
C PRO A 4 -8.19 -86.71 -15.75
N ALA A 5 -7.34 -85.91 -15.09
CA ALA A 5 -7.75 -84.82 -14.22
C ALA A 5 -8.18 -83.60 -15.06
N SER A 6 -9.37 -83.08 -14.82
CA SER A 6 -9.85 -81.80 -15.37
C SER A 6 -9.63 -80.69 -14.35
N SER A 7 -8.73 -79.76 -14.68
CA SER A 7 -8.52 -78.53 -13.92
C SER A 7 -9.64 -77.53 -14.19
N PHE A 8 -10.49 -77.27 -13.20
CA PHE A 8 -11.48 -76.18 -13.22
C PHE A 8 -10.78 -74.87 -12.86
N ASP A 9 -10.66 -73.98 -13.83
CA ASP A 9 -10.08 -72.66 -13.69
C ASP A 9 -11.10 -71.72 -13.02
N PHE A 10 -10.92 -71.47 -11.72
CA PHE A 10 -11.68 -70.48 -10.96
C PHE A 10 -11.22 -69.07 -11.36
N ARG A 11 -11.74 -68.58 -12.48
CA ARG A 11 -11.59 -67.17 -12.86
C ARG A 11 -12.44 -66.31 -11.93
N ARG A 12 -11.79 -65.88 -10.86
CA ARG A 12 -12.31 -65.02 -9.80
C ARG A 12 -13.00 -63.78 -10.37
N PHE A 13 -14.28 -63.65 -10.05
CA PHE A 13 -14.95 -62.37 -9.94
C PHE A 13 -14.11 -61.43 -9.07
N ARG A 14 -13.72 -60.28 -9.60
CA ARG A 14 -13.21 -59.17 -8.79
C ARG A 14 -14.13 -57.98 -8.98
N SER A 15 -14.90 -57.75 -7.93
CA SER A 15 -15.82 -56.66 -7.71
C SER A 15 -15.16 -55.29 -7.88
N ALA A 16 -16.00 -54.34 -8.27
CA ALA A 16 -15.71 -52.92 -8.43
C ALA A 16 -15.04 -52.27 -7.21
N ALA A 17 -14.09 -51.39 -7.47
CA ALA A 17 -13.69 -50.33 -6.54
C ALA A 17 -13.34 -49.08 -7.35
N LEU A 18 -14.33 -48.19 -7.52
CA LEU A 18 -14.12 -46.80 -7.95
C LEU A 18 -13.44 -46.06 -6.80
N ALA A 19 -12.11 -45.96 -6.84
CA ALA A 19 -11.36 -45.06 -5.96
C ALA A 19 -11.27 -43.68 -6.63
N ALA A 20 -12.28 -42.84 -6.40
CA ALA A 20 -12.21 -41.42 -6.75
C ALA A 20 -11.31 -40.72 -5.72
N ALA A 21 -10.03 -40.56 -6.06
CA ALA A 21 -9.10 -39.74 -5.29
C ALA A 21 -9.46 -38.25 -5.48
N VAL A 22 -10.19 -37.68 -4.51
CA VAL A 22 -10.41 -36.24 -4.43
C VAL A 22 -9.06 -35.59 -4.06
N LEU A 23 -8.38 -35.04 -5.05
CA LEU A 23 -7.22 -34.17 -4.85
C LEU A 23 -7.70 -32.90 -4.14
N MET A 24 -7.48 -32.81 -2.83
CA MET A 24 -7.58 -31.54 -2.11
C MET A 24 -6.49 -30.61 -2.65
N VAL A 25 -6.86 -29.67 -3.51
CA VAL A 25 -6.00 -28.56 -3.88
C VAL A 25 -5.85 -27.69 -2.62
N PRO A 26 -4.64 -27.46 -2.09
CA PRO A 26 -4.47 -26.49 -1.03
C PRO A 26 -4.88 -25.13 -1.57
N ALA A 27 -5.93 -24.54 -1.01
CA ALA A 27 -6.22 -23.13 -1.22
C ALA A 27 -5.02 -22.36 -0.67
N PHE A 28 -4.23 -21.77 -1.56
CA PHE A 28 -3.23 -20.80 -1.16
C PHE A 28 -3.98 -19.65 -0.49
N ALA A 29 -3.95 -19.61 0.85
CA ALA A 29 -4.36 -18.43 1.59
C ALA A 29 -3.51 -17.27 1.04
N GLN A 30 -4.17 -16.33 0.36
CA GLN A 30 -3.52 -15.08 0.00
C GLN A 30 -3.08 -14.47 1.32
N ALA A 31 -1.77 -14.38 1.56
CA ALA A 31 -1.25 -13.68 2.72
C ALA A 31 -1.91 -12.30 2.75
N ASP A 32 -2.50 -11.94 3.89
CA ASP A 32 -3.02 -10.59 4.09
C ASP A 32 -1.87 -9.64 3.75
N SER A 33 -2.00 -8.96 2.62
CA SER A 33 -0.98 -8.01 2.19
C SER A 33 -0.94 -6.94 3.26
N ALA A 34 0.21 -6.74 3.89
CA ALA A 34 0.48 -5.65 4.83
C ALA A 34 1.07 -4.47 4.05
N PRO A 35 0.24 -3.61 3.40
CA PRO A 35 0.71 -2.76 2.30
C PRO A 35 1.59 -1.62 2.84
N PHE A 36 1.42 -1.26 4.11
CA PHE A 36 2.20 -0.25 4.80
C PHE A 36 3.37 -0.81 5.62
N ALA A 37 3.67 -2.12 5.57
CA ALA A 37 4.71 -2.74 6.41
C ALA A 37 6.07 -2.00 6.37
N ASN A 38 6.41 -1.39 5.23
CA ASN A 38 7.67 -0.65 5.04
C ASN A 38 7.59 0.85 5.32
N PHE A 39 6.48 1.36 5.85
CA PHE A 39 6.27 2.79 6.09
C PHE A 39 6.62 3.21 7.52
N ALA A 40 6.34 2.38 8.52
CA ALA A 40 6.51 2.72 9.93
C ALA A 40 7.92 3.25 10.23
N GLY A 41 8.06 4.35 10.97
CA GLY A 41 9.34 4.92 11.38
C GLY A 41 9.42 6.44 11.18
N ASN A 42 10.60 6.97 11.47
CA ASN A 42 10.92 8.39 11.30
C ASN A 42 11.56 8.63 9.94
N TRP A 43 11.16 9.70 9.28
CA TRP A 43 11.60 10.05 7.93
C TRP A 43 12.08 11.49 7.90
N ALA A 44 13.13 11.77 7.14
CA ALA A 44 13.61 13.13 6.92
C ALA A 44 14.19 13.26 5.53
N GLY A 45 14.11 14.46 4.97
CA GLY A 45 14.65 14.72 3.65
C GLY A 45 14.38 16.12 3.14
N ASN A 46 14.58 16.28 1.84
CA ASN A 46 14.50 17.56 1.15
C ASN A 46 13.90 17.39 -0.25
N GLY A 47 13.59 18.52 -0.86
CA GLY A 47 12.88 18.56 -2.12
C GLY A 47 12.67 19.97 -2.63
N THR A 48 11.70 20.11 -3.52
CA THR A 48 11.20 21.39 -4.02
C THR A 48 9.70 21.52 -3.83
N ILE A 49 9.25 22.76 -3.67
CA ILE A 49 7.84 23.16 -3.69
C ILE A 49 7.64 24.23 -4.76
N THR A 50 6.56 24.11 -5.53
CA THR A 50 6.16 25.08 -6.54
C THR A 50 4.83 25.69 -6.15
N ILE A 51 4.80 27.01 -6.07
CA ILE A 51 3.65 27.83 -5.67
C ILE A 51 3.26 28.68 -6.88
N ALA A 52 1.96 28.79 -7.17
CA ALA A 52 1.46 29.42 -8.38
C ALA A 52 2.06 30.81 -8.66
N GLU A 53 2.16 31.65 -7.63
CA GLU A 53 2.71 33.02 -7.73
C GLU A 53 4.04 33.18 -6.99
N GLY A 54 4.46 32.17 -6.22
CA GLY A 54 5.70 32.21 -5.41
C GLY A 54 6.92 31.57 -6.07
N GLY A 55 6.75 30.96 -7.25
CA GLY A 55 7.84 30.27 -7.95
C GLY A 55 8.17 28.91 -7.34
N THR A 56 9.42 28.46 -7.50
CA THR A 56 9.91 27.18 -6.97
C THR A 56 10.97 27.41 -5.90
N GLU A 57 10.78 26.81 -4.73
CA GLU A 57 11.67 26.92 -3.59
C GLU A 57 12.14 25.54 -3.12
N ARG A 58 13.25 25.53 -2.38
CA ARG A 58 13.70 24.32 -1.69
C ARG A 58 12.87 24.08 -0.44
N ILE A 59 12.44 22.85 -0.21
CA ILE A 59 11.68 22.47 0.97
C ILE A 59 12.40 21.37 1.75
N ARG A 60 12.29 21.38 3.07
CA ARG A 60 12.76 20.31 3.96
C ARG A 60 11.58 19.68 4.66
N CYS A 61 11.61 18.37 4.80
CA CYS A 61 10.51 17.62 5.39
C CYS A 61 10.98 16.64 6.45
N ARG A 62 10.16 16.46 7.47
CA ARG A 62 10.30 15.42 8.49
C ARG A 62 8.95 14.78 8.76
N GLY A 63 8.93 13.45 8.83
CA GLY A 63 7.72 12.67 9.03
C GLY A 63 7.88 11.64 10.14
N THR A 64 6.78 11.29 10.79
CA THR A 64 6.68 10.15 11.71
C THR A 64 5.48 9.33 11.31
N TYR A 65 5.73 8.07 10.96
CA TYR A 65 4.73 7.15 10.45
C TYR A 65 4.58 6.01 11.45
N THR A 66 3.35 5.75 11.89
CA THR A 66 3.02 4.60 12.71
C THR A 66 2.08 3.69 11.94
N VAL A 67 2.37 2.40 11.94
CA VAL A 67 1.57 1.39 11.27
C VAL A 67 1.06 0.43 12.33
N ASP A 68 -0.22 0.06 12.23
CA ASP A 68 -0.83 -0.87 13.17
C ASP A 68 -0.25 -2.30 13.04
N GLY A 69 -0.58 -3.17 13.99
CA GLY A 69 -0.08 -4.55 13.99
C GLY A 69 -0.51 -5.39 12.78
N SER A 70 -1.59 -4.99 12.09
CA SER A 70 -2.03 -5.66 10.86
C SER A 70 -1.29 -5.19 9.61
N GLY A 71 -0.59 -4.05 9.66
CA GLY A 71 0.08 -3.47 8.50
C GLY A 71 -0.85 -2.75 7.52
N ASN A 72 -2.13 -2.62 7.87
CA ASN A 72 -3.18 -2.08 7.00
C ASN A 72 -3.58 -0.64 7.35
N ASN A 73 -3.26 -0.16 8.54
CA ASN A 73 -3.60 1.20 8.96
C ASN A 73 -2.32 2.00 9.17
N LEU A 74 -2.20 3.12 8.45
CA LEU A 74 -1.11 4.07 8.53
C LEU A 74 -1.62 5.36 9.16
N HIS A 75 -1.02 5.74 10.27
CA HIS A 75 -1.09 7.10 10.80
C HIS A 75 0.21 7.83 10.48
N GLN A 76 0.12 9.01 9.88
CA GLN A 76 1.24 9.77 9.37
C GLN A 76 1.17 11.22 9.87
N VAL A 77 2.28 11.74 10.38
CA VAL A 77 2.49 13.18 10.58
C VAL A 77 3.68 13.61 9.72
N LEU A 78 3.49 14.59 8.84
CA LEU A 78 4.51 15.12 7.92
C LEU A 78 4.57 16.64 8.03
N ARG A 79 5.73 17.16 8.40
CA ARG A 79 6.02 18.60 8.49
C ARG A 79 7.00 18.99 7.40
N CYS A 80 6.64 19.99 6.61
CA CYS A 80 7.49 20.52 5.55
C CYS A 80 7.59 22.03 5.62
N ALA A 81 8.79 22.58 5.40
CA ALA A 81 9.06 24.01 5.42
C ALA A 81 10.09 24.42 4.36
N SER A 82 9.76 25.43 3.58
CA SER A 82 10.65 26.20 2.69
C SER A 82 10.91 27.58 3.33
N ASP A 83 11.45 28.51 2.54
CA ASP A 83 11.73 29.87 3.00
C ASP A 83 10.44 30.69 3.16
N SER A 84 9.47 30.53 2.24
CA SER A 84 8.19 31.25 2.29
C SER A 84 6.96 30.39 2.63
N TYR A 85 7.09 29.06 2.67
CA TYR A 85 5.95 28.16 2.80
C TYR A 85 6.16 27.08 3.86
N ARG A 86 5.13 26.83 4.67
CA ARG A 86 5.10 25.73 5.63
C ARG A 86 3.76 25.02 5.56
N PHE A 87 3.79 23.71 5.73
CA PHE A 87 2.60 22.90 5.97
C PHE A 87 2.89 21.74 6.93
N GLU A 88 1.86 21.33 7.65
CA GLU A 88 1.90 20.19 8.57
C GLU A 88 0.69 19.30 8.33
N LEU A 89 0.92 18.16 7.70
CA LEU A 89 -0.10 17.17 7.36
C LEU A 89 -0.15 16.09 8.43
N THR A 90 -1.35 15.81 8.94
CA THR A 90 -1.66 14.56 9.64
C THR A 90 -2.59 13.74 8.76
N SER A 91 -2.39 12.44 8.67
CA SER A 91 -3.20 11.56 7.83
C SER A 91 -3.42 10.21 8.48
N ASP A 92 -4.63 9.69 8.33
CA ASP A 92 -5.06 8.37 8.80
C ASP A 92 -5.60 7.61 7.58
N ILE A 93 -4.88 6.57 7.16
CA ILE A 93 -5.13 5.85 5.91
C ILE A 93 -5.28 4.37 6.22
N ALA A 94 -6.38 3.78 5.77
CA ALA A 94 -6.65 2.36 5.84
C ALA A 94 -6.54 1.72 4.45
N ALA A 95 -5.89 0.58 4.37
CA ALA A 95 -5.85 -0.26 3.18
C ALA A 95 -6.83 -1.43 3.31
N ARG A 96 -7.53 -1.75 2.22
CA ARG A 96 -8.33 -2.97 2.06
C ARG A 96 -7.98 -3.61 0.72
N GLY A 97 -7.18 -4.66 0.77
CA GLY A 97 -6.50 -5.19 -0.42
C GLY A 97 -5.58 -4.12 -1.02
N GLY A 98 -5.73 -3.85 -2.32
CA GLY A 98 -4.95 -2.82 -3.02
C GLY A 98 -5.54 -1.41 -2.95
N ASN A 99 -6.73 -1.21 -2.38
CA ASN A 99 -7.36 0.11 -2.29
C ASN A 99 -7.05 0.78 -0.95
N ILE A 100 -6.91 2.11 -0.97
CA ILE A 100 -6.72 2.91 0.24
C ILE A 100 -7.79 3.99 0.35
N THR A 101 -8.23 4.22 1.58
CA THR A 101 -9.17 5.30 1.94
C THR A 101 -8.75 5.92 3.26
N GLY A 102 -9.00 7.19 3.46
CA GLY A 102 -8.62 7.85 4.70
C GLY A 102 -8.99 9.31 4.78
N SER A 103 -8.46 9.96 5.80
CA SER A 103 -8.61 11.39 6.04
C SER A 103 -7.25 12.05 6.23
N TRP A 104 -7.20 13.35 5.97
CA TRP A 104 -6.03 14.18 6.25
C TRP A 104 -6.45 15.53 6.81
N SER A 105 -5.55 16.15 7.55
CA SER A 105 -5.68 17.52 8.04
C SER A 105 -4.36 18.26 7.91
N GLU A 106 -4.42 19.53 7.55
CA GLU A 106 -3.30 20.46 7.53
C GLU A 106 -3.51 21.53 8.61
N ALA A 107 -2.54 21.63 9.53
CA ALA A 107 -2.69 22.42 10.74
C ALA A 107 -2.51 23.95 10.52
N SER A 108 -1.65 24.38 9.59
CA SER A 108 -1.33 25.81 9.42
C SER A 108 -2.47 26.64 8.81
N ARG A 109 -3.35 26.00 8.04
CA ARG A 109 -4.49 26.61 7.34
C ARG A 109 -5.83 26.05 7.83
N GLY A 110 -5.82 25.08 8.73
CA GLY A 110 -7.03 24.48 9.29
C GLY A 110 -7.87 23.74 8.25
N VAL A 111 -7.23 23.18 7.23
CA VAL A 111 -7.89 22.49 6.12
C VAL A 111 -7.86 20.99 6.37
N ASN A 112 -8.90 20.28 5.98
CA ASN A 112 -8.96 18.83 6.08
C ASN A 112 -9.76 18.24 4.93
N GLY A 113 -9.66 16.93 4.74
CA GLY A 113 -10.50 16.22 3.79
C GLY A 113 -10.14 14.76 3.67
N THR A 114 -10.35 14.21 2.47
CA THR A 114 -10.30 12.76 2.21
C THR A 114 -9.09 12.37 1.37
N VAL A 115 -8.69 11.11 1.53
CA VAL A 115 -7.69 10.42 0.72
C VAL A 115 -8.36 9.19 0.11
N GLU A 116 -8.28 9.03 -1.20
CA GLU A 116 -8.74 7.84 -1.91
C GLU A 116 -7.69 7.42 -2.92
N GLY A 117 -7.46 6.12 -3.09
CA GLY A 117 -6.47 5.66 -4.05
C GLY A 117 -6.17 4.18 -3.97
N SER A 118 -4.96 3.83 -4.39
CA SER A 118 -4.45 2.47 -4.35
C SER A 118 -3.01 2.40 -3.89
N ILE A 119 -2.65 1.22 -3.37
CA ILE A 119 -1.30 0.85 -2.98
C ILE A 119 -0.95 -0.52 -3.58
N ALA A 120 0.20 -0.60 -4.24
CA ALA A 120 0.76 -1.84 -4.75
C ALA A 120 2.28 -1.76 -4.77
N ASN A 121 2.97 -2.79 -4.26
CA ASN A 121 4.44 -2.89 -4.32
C ASN A 121 5.17 -1.66 -3.77
N GLY A 122 4.65 -1.05 -2.70
CA GLY A 122 5.21 0.18 -2.11
C GLY A 122 4.99 1.46 -2.92
N GLN A 123 4.25 1.38 -4.03
CA GLN A 123 3.76 2.53 -4.79
C GLN A 123 2.35 2.89 -4.30
N VAL A 124 2.15 4.15 -3.94
CA VAL A 124 0.83 4.74 -3.68
C VAL A 124 0.50 5.70 -4.81
N SER A 125 -0.73 5.61 -5.31
CA SER A 125 -1.35 6.63 -6.15
C SER A 125 -2.66 7.04 -5.48
N ALA A 126 -2.76 8.29 -5.06
CA ALA A 126 -3.90 8.79 -4.31
C ALA A 126 -4.38 10.14 -4.82
N LEU A 127 -5.68 10.35 -4.72
CA LEU A 127 -6.33 11.63 -4.86
C LEU A 127 -6.65 12.16 -3.45
N VAL A 128 -6.15 13.35 -3.16
CA VAL A 128 -6.35 14.05 -1.90
C VAL A 128 -7.28 15.21 -2.17
N GLN A 129 -8.41 15.26 -1.45
CA GLN A 129 -9.48 16.21 -1.71
C GLN A 129 -9.85 16.97 -0.45
N THR A 130 -10.29 18.21 -0.64
CA THR A 130 -11.01 19.05 0.32
C THR A 130 -11.95 19.96 -0.47
N ASN A 131 -12.75 20.79 0.21
CA ASN A 131 -13.71 21.68 -0.44
C ASN A 131 -13.03 22.58 -1.49
N GLY A 132 -13.30 22.31 -2.77
CA GLY A 132 -12.78 23.09 -3.90
C GLY A 132 -11.31 22.85 -4.25
N TYR A 133 -10.63 21.92 -3.61
CA TYR A 133 -9.23 21.59 -3.90
C TYR A 133 -9.02 20.08 -4.03
N ALA A 134 -8.25 19.69 -5.06
CA ALA A 134 -7.84 18.32 -5.29
C ALA A 134 -6.38 18.28 -5.73
N ALA A 135 -5.63 17.31 -5.21
CA ALA A 135 -4.24 17.06 -5.54
C ALA A 135 -3.97 15.57 -5.73
N SER A 136 -3.14 15.24 -6.71
CA SER A 136 -2.67 13.87 -6.92
C SER A 136 -1.38 13.65 -6.16
N PHE A 137 -1.32 12.57 -5.39
CA PHE A 137 -0.18 12.14 -4.61
C PHE A 137 0.36 10.84 -5.18
N ASN A 138 1.64 10.84 -5.52
CA ASN A 138 2.36 9.65 -5.94
C ASN A 138 3.52 9.42 -4.98
N VAL A 139 3.49 8.30 -4.26
CA VAL A 139 4.53 7.94 -3.30
C VAL A 139 5.16 6.63 -3.73
N THR A 140 6.48 6.54 -3.66
CA THR A 140 7.20 5.30 -3.88
C THR A 140 8.12 5.03 -2.72
N THR A 141 7.89 3.93 -2.01
CA THR A 141 8.73 3.49 -0.89
C THR A 141 9.56 2.30 -1.31
N ARG A 142 10.89 2.40 -1.22
CA ARG A 142 11.84 1.31 -1.49
C ARG A 142 12.83 1.22 -0.34
N GLY A 143 12.68 0.19 0.49
CA GLY A 143 13.50 0.02 1.70
C GLY A 143 13.43 1.25 2.59
N ASN A 144 14.57 1.90 2.82
CA ASN A 144 14.69 3.10 3.65
C ASN A 144 14.57 4.42 2.88
N LYS A 145 14.16 4.40 1.61
CA LYS A 145 13.98 5.60 0.77
C LYS A 145 12.53 5.75 0.35
N GLN A 146 12.04 6.99 0.36
CA GLN A 146 10.70 7.32 -0.08
C GLN A 146 10.74 8.56 -0.98
N SER A 147 10.16 8.48 -2.17
CA SER A 147 9.94 9.63 -3.04
C SER A 147 8.47 10.01 -3.00
N VAL A 148 8.18 11.30 -2.85
CA VAL A 148 6.82 11.85 -2.82
C VAL A 148 6.73 12.89 -3.93
N ASN A 149 5.71 12.77 -4.77
CA ASN A 149 5.35 13.76 -5.77
C ASN A 149 3.88 14.15 -5.60
N ILE A 150 3.64 15.44 -5.46
CA ILE A 150 2.32 16.03 -5.31
C ILE A 150 2.11 16.97 -6.49
N SER A 151 0.93 16.91 -7.11
CA SER A 151 0.53 17.88 -8.14
C SER A 151 -0.90 18.33 -7.93
N SER A 152 -1.16 19.62 -8.17
CA SER A 152 -2.51 20.17 -8.03
C SER A 152 -2.74 21.34 -8.99
N LYS A 153 -4.01 21.74 -9.12
CA LYS A 153 -4.42 22.95 -9.85
C LYS A 153 -4.65 24.17 -8.94
N GLY A 154 -4.41 24.06 -7.63
CA GLY A 154 -4.55 25.16 -6.67
C GLY A 154 -3.28 25.99 -6.51
N GLU A 155 -3.19 26.72 -5.40
CA GLU A 155 -2.05 27.58 -5.03
C GLU A 155 -0.74 26.78 -4.92
N LEU A 156 -0.77 25.66 -4.19
CA LEU A 156 0.32 24.68 -4.16
C LEU A 156 0.26 23.85 -5.44
N ARG A 157 1.13 24.14 -6.41
CA ARG A 157 1.13 23.51 -7.74
C ARG A 157 1.82 22.16 -7.76
N GLY A 158 2.93 22.06 -7.04
CA GLY A 158 3.72 20.85 -7.04
C GLY A 158 4.64 20.74 -5.84
N VAL A 159 4.92 19.52 -5.41
CA VAL A 159 5.93 19.22 -4.40
C VAL A 159 6.65 17.95 -4.82
N THR A 160 7.98 17.96 -4.82
CA THR A 160 8.78 16.75 -5.05
C THR A 160 9.76 16.61 -3.89
N ILE A 161 9.67 15.53 -3.12
CA ILE A 161 10.50 15.30 -1.94
C ILE A 161 11.12 13.91 -2.02
N SER A 162 12.38 13.81 -1.61
CA SER A 162 13.04 12.54 -1.31
C SER A 162 13.32 12.46 0.19
N LEU A 163 12.76 11.44 0.84
CA LEU A 163 12.90 11.14 2.25
C LEU A 163 13.77 9.90 2.42
N ALA A 164 14.57 9.90 3.47
CA ALA A 164 15.25 8.73 4.00
C ALA A 164 14.75 8.45 5.41
N ARG A 165 14.61 7.17 5.73
CA ARG A 165 14.31 6.73 7.09
C ARG A 165 15.51 7.09 7.98
N THR A 166 15.24 7.74 9.10
CA THR A 166 16.24 8.08 10.10
C THR A 166 16.25 7.02 11.19
N ASN A 167 17.45 6.61 11.63
CA ASN A 167 17.63 5.76 12.81
C ASN A 167 17.36 6.54 14.09
#